data_AF-A0A7J6RX33-F1
#
_entry.id   AF-A0A7J6RX33-F1
#
_cell.length_a   1.000
_cell.length_b   1.000
_cell.length_c   1.000
_cell.angle_alpha   90.00
_cell.angle_beta   90.00
_cell.angle_gamma   90.00
#
_symmetry.space_group_name_H-M   'P 1'
#
loop_
_entity.id
_entity.type
_entity.pdbx_description
1 polymer ?
#
loop_
_entity_poly.entity_id
_entity_poly.type
_entity_poly.pdbx_seq_one_letter_code
_entity_poly.pdbx_strand_id
1 'polypeptide(L)'
;MDGLVDQMLGIVVAKEAPELEEKKAKLLKDNADMAKQLKSIEDEILRLLASSEGDILEDETLINTLAVSKETSAVINTKVEEAKVTEKEIDEARTSYRPVAFRSSLIFFCIVELITIDPMYQFSLQWYQNLLSMGIDNAPKSEVRSEHEESLSAPCSGRPGCRVNCGVAIDDVASA
;
A
#
# COMPACT_ATOMS: atom_id res chain seq x y z
N MET A 1 -0.12 -18.66 6.06
CA MET A 1 -0.98 -18.25 4.92
C MET A 1 -0.97 -16.75 4.69
N ASP A 2 -1.02 -15.91 5.73
CA ASP A 2 -1.10 -14.44 5.58
C ASP A 2 -0.01 -13.83 4.68
N GLY A 3 1.25 -14.26 4.80
CA GLY A 3 2.34 -13.71 3.98
C GLY A 3 2.18 -13.93 2.47
N LEU A 4 1.59 -15.04 2.02
CA LEU A 4 1.33 -15.28 0.59
C LEU A 4 0.15 -14.42 0.12
N VAL A 5 -0.86 -14.24 0.96
CA VAL A 5 -1.99 -13.35 0.68
C VAL A 5 -1.50 -11.92 0.48
N ASP A 6 -0.58 -11.44 1.31
CA ASP A 6 0.01 -10.10 1.16
C ASP A 6 0.83 -9.97 -0.13
N GLN A 7 1.53 -11.02 -0.55
CA GLN A 7 2.25 -11.05 -1.83
C GLN A 7 1.28 -10.97 -3.02
N MET A 8 0.21 -11.78 -3.01
CA MET A 8 -0.81 -11.76 -4.06
C MET A 8 -1.57 -10.43 -4.08
N LEU A 9 -1.83 -9.84 -2.91
CA LEU A 9 -2.47 -8.54 -2.77
C LEU A 9 -1.61 -7.44 -3.42
N GLY A 10 -0.29 -7.45 -3.20
CA GLY A 10 0.62 -6.52 -3.86
C GLY A 10 0.56 -6.61 -5.38
N ILE A 11 0.54 -7.82 -5.94
CA ILE A 11 0.45 -8.04 -7.39
C ILE A 11 -0.89 -7.53 -7.94
N VAL A 12 -2.00 -7.89 -7.29
CA VAL A 12 -3.34 -7.48 -7.72
C VAL A 12 -3.49 -5.96 -7.70
N VAL A 13 -3.08 -5.31 -6.61
CA VAL A 13 -3.22 -3.86 -6.44
C VAL A 13 -2.32 -3.11 -7.43
N ALA A 14 -1.09 -3.59 -7.67
CA ALA A 14 -0.19 -3.00 -8.65
C ALA A 14 -0.73 -3.05 -10.09
N LYS A 15 -1.56 -4.04 -10.42
CA LYS A 15 -2.17 -4.21 -11.74
C LYS A 15 -3.52 -3.51 -11.89
N GLU A 16 -4.36 -3.56 -10.87
CA GLU A 16 -5.72 -3.01 -10.90
C GLU A 16 -5.78 -1.51 -10.59
N ALA A 17 -4.96 -1.06 -9.64
CA ALA A 17 -4.98 0.31 -9.12
C ALA A 17 -3.56 0.87 -8.99
N PRO A 18 -2.82 1.03 -10.11
CA PRO A 18 -1.44 1.55 -10.07
C PRO A 18 -1.35 2.94 -9.43
N GLU A 19 -2.39 3.77 -9.58
CA GLU A 19 -2.47 5.08 -8.93
C GLU A 19 -2.51 5.00 -7.40
N LEU A 20 -3.02 3.91 -6.83
CA LEU A 20 -3.05 3.69 -5.39
C LEU A 20 -1.64 3.39 -4.86
N GLU A 21 -0.88 2.57 -5.58
CA GLU A 21 0.53 2.28 -5.26
C GLU A 21 1.42 3.52 -5.43
N GLU A 22 1.19 4.33 -6.47
CA GLU A 22 1.92 5.59 -6.65
C GLU A 22 1.66 6.56 -5.48
N LYS A 23 0.39 6.72 -5.08
CA LYS A 23 0.02 7.54 -3.92
C LYS A 23 0.67 7.04 -2.64
N LYS A 24 0.67 5.73 -2.40
CA LYS A 24 1.31 5.11 -1.24
C LYS A 24 2.82 5.36 -1.23
N ALA A 25 3.48 5.16 -2.36
CA ALA A 25 4.91 5.39 -2.52
C ALA A 25 5.28 6.86 -2.26
N LYS A 26 4.47 7.80 -2.77
CA LYS A 26 4.62 9.23 -2.53
C LYS A 26 4.47 9.57 -1.03
N LEU A 27 3.41 9.09 -0.38
CA LEU A 27 3.21 9.33 1.05
C LEU A 27 4.35 8.78 1.91
N LEU A 28 4.89 7.61 1.57
CA LEU A 28 6.02 7.03 2.31
C LEU A 28 7.26 7.92 2.20
N LYS A 29 7.52 8.46 1.01
CA LYS A 29 8.61 9.42 0.79
C LYS A 29 8.38 10.71 1.57
N ASP A 30 7.19 11.29 1.46
CA ASP A 30 6.83 12.54 2.13
C ASP A 30 6.92 12.38 3.67
N ASN A 31 6.47 11.24 4.22
CA ASN A 31 6.59 10.91 5.64
C ASN A 31 8.06 10.77 6.07
N ALA A 32 8.91 10.13 5.26
CA ALA A 32 10.33 10.02 5.55
C ALA A 32 11.03 11.40 5.54
N ASP A 33 10.68 12.25 4.58
CA ASP A 33 11.20 13.62 4.48
C ASP A 33 10.74 14.48 5.66
N MET A 34 9.47 14.39 6.08
CA MET A 34 8.95 15.08 7.27
C MET A 34 9.62 14.61 8.56
N ALA A 35 9.82 13.30 8.73
CA ALA A 35 10.52 12.74 9.89
C ALA A 35 11.99 13.23 9.96
N LYS A 36 12.65 13.31 8.80
CA LYS A 36 14.00 13.87 8.69
C LYS A 36 14.04 15.36 9.03
N GLN A 37 13.06 16.13 8.57
CA GLN A 37 12.95 17.56 8.88
C GLN A 37 12.76 17.81 10.38
N LEU A 38 11.86 17.06 11.04
CA LEU A 38 11.66 17.14 12.49
C LEU A 38 12.96 16.87 13.25
N LYS A 39 13.70 15.82 12.86
CA LYS A 39 14.99 15.51 13.47
C LYS A 39 16.02 16.62 13.24
N SER A 40 16.07 17.18 12.03
CA SER A 40 16.98 18.29 11.73
C SER A 40 16.66 19.54 12.55
N ILE A 41 15.39 19.81 12.83
CA ILE A 41 14.97 20.91 13.70
C ILE A 41 15.38 20.63 15.15
N GLU A 42 15.20 19.40 15.64
CA GLU A 42 15.63 18.98 16.98
C GLU A 42 17.16 19.12 17.16
N ASP A 43 17.94 18.62 16.19
CA ASP A 43 19.40 18.73 16.19
C ASP A 43 19.86 20.20 16.16
N GLU A 44 19.16 21.05 15.41
CA GLU A 44 19.46 22.49 15.34
C GLU A 44 19.20 23.19 16.68
N ILE A 45 18.09 22.88 17.35
CA ILE A 45 17.77 23.41 18.67
C ILE A 45 18.84 22.98 19.69
N LEU A 46 19.22 21.70 19.68
CA LEU A 46 20.26 21.18 20.57
C LEU A 46 21.62 21.85 20.32
N ARG A 47 21.98 22.07 19.05
CA ARG A 47 23.20 22.77 18.67
C ARG A 47 23.22 24.19 19.21
N LEU A 48 22.13 24.94 19.00
CA LEU A 48 22.03 26.33 19.42
C LEU A 48 22.08 26.49 20.94
N LEU A 49 21.39 25.61 21.68
CA LEU A 49 21.44 25.57 23.15
C LEU A 49 22.83 25.18 23.68
N ALA A 50 23.56 24.31 22.97
CA ALA A 50 24.91 23.93 23.35
C ALA A 50 25.95 25.03 23.05
N SER A 51 25.72 25.86 22.02
CA SER A 51 26.63 26.94 21.64
C SER A 51 26.38 28.27 22.36
N SER A 52 25.24 28.45 23.03
CA SER A 52 24.95 29.68 23.76
C SER A 52 25.76 29.73 25.07
N GLU A 53 26.78 30.58 25.12
CA GLU A 53 27.50 30.94 26.35
C GLU A 53 27.01 32.31 26.84
N GLY A 54 26.41 32.39 28.04
CA GLY A 54 25.89 33.65 28.62
C GLY A 54 24.40 33.60 29.00
N ASP A 55 23.76 34.76 29.12
CA ASP A 55 22.31 34.84 29.36
C ASP A 55 21.54 34.58 28.05
N ILE A 56 20.93 33.40 27.98
CA ILE A 56 20.15 32.89 26.85
C ILE A 56 18.97 33.82 26.50
N LEU A 57 18.50 34.61 27.47
CA LEU A 57 17.39 35.54 27.28
C LEU A 57 17.77 36.80 26.48
N GLU A 58 19.06 37.10 26.34
CA GLU A 58 19.56 38.24 25.55
C GLU A 58 19.87 37.88 24.09
N ASP A 59 19.92 36.59 23.75
CA ASP A 59 20.18 36.14 22.39
C ASP A 59 18.91 36.18 21.52
N GLU A 60 18.66 37.34 20.90
CA GLU A 60 17.57 37.52 19.93
C GLU A 60 17.63 36.51 18.77
N THR A 61 18.82 36.05 18.36
CA THR A 61 18.96 35.12 17.22
C THR A 61 18.48 33.72 17.59
N LEU A 62 18.77 33.29 18.82
CA LEU A 62 18.28 32.05 19.39
C LEU A 62 16.76 32.08 19.58
N ILE A 63 16.23 33.16 20.14
CA ILE A 63 14.78 33.32 20.37
C ILE A 63 14.00 33.26 19.05
N ASN A 64 14.47 33.97 18.03
CA ASN A 64 13.85 33.96 16.71
C ASN A 64 13.92 32.57 16.05
N THR A 65 15.06 31.89 16.15
CA THR A 65 15.22 30.55 15.57
C THR A 65 14.35 29.51 16.26
N LEU A 66 14.22 29.59 17.60
CA LEU A 66 13.30 28.74 18.37
C LEU A 66 11.82 29.01 18.01
N ALA A 67 11.44 30.27 17.80
CA ALA A 67 10.09 30.63 17.39
C ALA A 67 9.74 30.05 16.01
N VAL A 68 10.63 30.23 15.02
CA VAL A 68 10.47 29.66 13.67
C VAL A 68 10.44 28.13 13.69
N SER A 69 11.32 27.52 14.51
CA SER A 69 11.39 26.06 14.66
C SER A 69 10.12 25.48 15.28
N LYS A 70 9.54 26.17 16.26
CA LYS A 70 8.27 25.80 16.90
C LYS A 70 7.10 25.89 15.92
N GLU A 71 7.02 26.96 15.16
CA GLU A 71 5.99 27.14 14.14
C GLU A 71 6.10 26.07 13.04
N THR A 72 7.30 25.86 12.51
CA THR A 72 7.56 24.84 11.48
C THR A 72 7.24 23.43 11.98
N SER A 73 7.63 23.09 13.21
CA SER A 73 7.32 21.79 13.82
C SER A 73 5.81 21.59 14.01
N ALA A 74 5.07 22.65 14.39
CA ALA A 74 3.62 22.58 14.49
C ALA A 74 2.96 22.28 13.13
N VAL A 75 3.41 22.98 12.07
CA VAL A 75 2.93 22.74 10.70
C VAL A 75 3.23 21.32 10.23
N ILE A 76 4.45 20.81 10.48
CA ILE A 76 4.81 19.44 10.11
C ILE A 76 3.96 18.42 10.88
N ASN A 77 3.72 18.63 12.18
CA ASN A 77 2.86 17.74 12.96
C ASN A 77 1.43 17.67 12.43
N THR A 78 0.86 18.80 12.00
CA THR A 78 -0.45 18.80 11.34
C THR A 78 -0.42 17.98 10.04
N LYS A 79 0.60 18.17 9.19
CA LYS A 79 0.75 17.41 7.94
C LYS A 79 0.95 15.91 8.16
N VAL A 80 1.69 15.53 9.19
CA VAL A 80 1.87 14.12 9.57
C VAL A 80 0.54 13.50 9.98
N GLU A 81 -0.32 14.24 10.69
CA GLU A 81 -1.65 13.74 11.06
C GLU A 81 -2.57 13.59 9.84
N GLU A 82 -2.55 14.55 8.92
CA GLU A 82 -3.25 14.44 7.63
C GLU A 82 -2.75 13.24 6.79
N ALA A 83 -1.43 13.01 6.78
CA ALA A 83 -0.81 11.89 6.09
C ALA A 83 -1.25 10.54 6.68
N LYS A 84 -1.41 10.42 8.02
CA LYS A 84 -1.93 9.20 8.66
C LYS A 84 -3.38 8.90 8.27
N VAL A 85 -4.22 9.93 8.20
CA VAL A 85 -5.61 9.77 7.74
C VAL A 85 -5.62 9.26 6.30
N THR A 86 -4.80 9.87 5.43
CA THR A 86 -4.68 9.46 4.03
C THR A 86 -4.11 8.03 3.89
N GLU A 87 -3.13 7.66 4.71
CA GLU A 87 -2.56 6.31 4.74
C GLU A 87 -3.61 5.27 5.11
N LYS A 88 -4.47 5.58 6.08
CA LYS A 88 -5.58 4.72 6.47
C LYS A 88 -6.59 4.54 5.34
N GLU A 89 -6.97 5.62 4.66
CA GLU A 89 -7.87 5.54 3.49
C GLU A 89 -7.29 4.66 2.37
N ILE A 90 -5.97 4.75 2.14
CA ILE A 90 -5.26 3.90 1.17
C ILE A 90 -5.27 2.44 1.60
N ASP A 91 -5.05 2.15 2.89
CA ASP A 91 -5.06 0.77 3.40
C ASP A 91 -6.47 0.16 3.38
N GLU A 92 -7.50 0.96 3.65
CA GLU A 92 -8.90 0.56 3.50
C GLU A 92 -9.22 0.24 2.03
N ALA A 93 -8.79 1.09 1.09
CA ALA A 93 -8.93 0.83 -0.33
C ALA A 93 -8.19 -0.46 -0.74
N ARG A 94 -7.00 -0.70 -0.20
CA ARG A 94 -6.21 -1.91 -0.45
C ARG A 94 -6.88 -3.17 0.12
N THR A 95 -7.48 -3.08 1.30
CA THR A 95 -8.19 -4.17 1.96
C THR A 95 -9.36 -4.70 1.14
N SER A 96 -9.97 -3.86 0.29
CA SER A 96 -11.04 -4.31 -0.61
C SER A 96 -10.59 -5.43 -1.56
N TYR A 97 -9.31 -5.46 -1.96
CA TYR A 97 -8.73 -6.50 -2.81
C TYR A 97 -8.26 -7.76 -2.05
N ARG A 98 -8.29 -7.74 -0.71
CA ARG A 98 -7.83 -8.86 0.13
C ARG A 98 -8.59 -10.18 -0.12
N PRO A 99 -9.92 -10.20 -0.37
CA PRO A 99 -10.62 -11.43 -0.72
C PRO A 99 -10.13 -12.07 -2.03
N VAL A 100 -9.77 -11.25 -3.02
CA VAL A 100 -9.20 -11.74 -4.30
C VAL A 100 -7.82 -12.37 -4.06
N ALA A 101 -6.97 -11.69 -3.28
CA ALA A 101 -5.64 -12.19 -2.92
C ALA A 101 -5.70 -13.50 -2.12
N PHE A 102 -6.70 -13.64 -1.24
CA PHE A 102 -6.95 -14.87 -0.49
C PHE A 102 -7.33 -16.03 -1.41
N ARG A 103 -8.27 -15.83 -2.35
CA ARG A 103 -8.65 -16.83 -3.35
C ARG A 103 -7.46 -17.25 -4.22
N SER A 104 -6.65 -16.29 -4.67
CA SER A 104 -5.43 -16.57 -5.44
C SER A 104 -4.43 -17.42 -4.63
N SER A 105 -4.27 -17.13 -3.34
CA SER A 105 -3.40 -17.92 -2.47
C SER A 105 -3.91 -19.36 -2.30
N LEU A 106 -5.23 -19.54 -2.19
CA LEU A 106 -5.85 -20.87 -2.11
C LEU A 106 -5.58 -21.69 -3.38
N ILE A 107 -5.76 -21.10 -4.56
CA ILE A 107 -5.50 -21.75 -5.85
C ILE A 107 -4.04 -22.20 -5.94
N PHE A 108 -3.09 -21.36 -5.52
CA PHE A 108 -1.68 -21.74 -5.48
C PHE A 108 -1.44 -22.99 -4.61
N PHE A 109 -2.04 -23.05 -3.40
CA PHE A 109 -1.90 -24.23 -2.55
C PHE A 109 -2.52 -25.48 -3.17
N CYS A 110 -3.68 -25.37 -3.83
CA CYS A 110 -4.25 -26.48 -4.58
C CYS A 110 -3.31 -26.97 -5.70
N ILE A 111 -2.63 -26.07 -6.41
CA ILE A 111 -1.64 -26.43 -7.43
C ILE A 111 -0.44 -27.14 -6.81
N VAL A 112 0.05 -26.67 -5.66
CA VAL A 112 1.18 -27.30 -4.95
C VAL A 112 0.84 -28.72 -4.48
N GLU A 113 -0.42 -28.98 -4.09
CA GLU A 113 -0.88 -30.31 -3.68
C GLU A 113 -0.87 -31.34 -4.84
N LEU A 114 -0.91 -30.89 -6.11
CA LEU A 114 -0.87 -31.79 -7.27
C LEU A 114 0.44 -32.57 -7.40
N ILE A 115 1.52 -32.12 -6.76
CA ILE A 115 2.81 -32.83 -6.69
C ILE A 115 2.64 -34.23 -6.07
N THR A 116 1.65 -34.41 -5.20
CA THR A 116 1.37 -35.71 -4.56
C THR A 116 0.87 -36.78 -5.52
N ILE A 117 0.31 -36.36 -6.67
CA ILE A 117 -0.19 -37.25 -7.71
C ILE A 117 0.95 -37.64 -8.65
N ASP A 118 1.66 -36.66 -9.19
CA ASP A 118 2.82 -36.86 -10.06
C ASP A 118 3.87 -35.76 -9.80
N PRO A 119 5.14 -36.10 -9.55
CA PRO A 119 6.24 -35.14 -9.37
C PRO A 119 6.43 -34.14 -10.52
N MET A 120 5.91 -34.44 -11.72
CA MET A 120 5.95 -33.56 -12.88
C MET A 120 5.12 -32.27 -12.68
N TYR A 121 4.11 -32.27 -11.80
CA TYR A 121 3.28 -31.08 -11.50
C TYR A 121 3.93 -30.10 -10.51
N GLN A 122 5.25 -30.07 -10.43
CA GLN A 122 5.98 -29.13 -9.57
C GLN A 122 6.11 -27.76 -10.23
N PHE A 123 5.28 -26.81 -9.79
CA PHE A 123 5.33 -25.43 -10.25
C PHE A 123 6.02 -24.50 -9.24
N SER A 124 6.68 -23.46 -9.75
CA SER A 124 7.28 -22.43 -8.91
C SER A 124 6.26 -21.33 -8.56
N LEU A 125 6.46 -20.67 -7.42
CA LEU A 125 5.67 -19.50 -7.05
C LEU A 125 5.78 -18.38 -8.09
N GLN A 126 6.97 -18.16 -8.64
CA GLN A 126 7.19 -17.14 -9.67
C GLN A 126 6.37 -17.39 -10.93
N TRP A 127 6.28 -18.65 -11.36
CA TRP A 127 5.43 -19.03 -12.50
C TRP A 127 3.97 -18.69 -12.23
N TYR A 128 3.47 -19.02 -11.03
CA TYR A 128 2.10 -18.71 -10.65
C TYR A 128 1.83 -17.20 -10.55
N GLN A 129 2.76 -16.41 -10.00
CA GLN A 129 2.65 -14.95 -9.95
C GLN A 129 2.58 -14.33 -11.35
N ASN A 130 3.36 -14.85 -12.31
CA ASN A 130 3.31 -14.43 -13.71
C ASN A 130 1.97 -14.81 -14.35
N LEU A 131 1.49 -16.03 -14.10
CA LEU A 131 0.18 -16.49 -14.57
C LEU A 131 -0.95 -15.59 -14.07
N LEU A 132 -0.95 -15.27 -12.77
CA LEU A 132 -1.91 -14.36 -12.16
C LEU A 132 -1.85 -12.97 -12.82
N SER A 133 -0.65 -12.44 -13.02
CA SER A 133 -0.45 -11.13 -13.66
C SER A 133 -1.00 -11.10 -15.09
N MET A 134 -0.73 -12.14 -15.88
CA MET A 134 -1.26 -12.28 -17.24
C MET A 134 -2.79 -12.42 -17.23
N GLY A 135 -3.34 -13.19 -16.29
CA GLY A 135 -4.78 -13.34 -16.14
C GLY A 135 -5.49 -12.01 -15.87
N ILE A 136 -4.90 -11.15 -15.03
CA ILE A 136 -5.43 -9.81 -14.75
C ILE A 136 -5.34 -8.91 -15.98
N ASP A 137 -4.21 -8.94 -16.70
CA ASP A 137 -4.00 -8.11 -17.90
C ASP A 137 -5.01 -8.44 -19.02
N ASN A 138 -5.31 -9.73 -19.18
CA ASN A 138 -6.22 -10.25 -20.21
C ASN A 138 -7.71 -10.14 -19.84
N ALA A 139 -8.03 -9.92 -18.56
CA ALA A 139 -9.41 -9.84 -18.13
C ALA A 139 -10.08 -8.54 -18.64
N PRO A 140 -11.34 -8.63 -19.15
CA PRO A 140 -12.08 -7.46 -19.57
C PRO A 140 -12.43 -6.59 -18.36
N LYS A 141 -12.37 -5.26 -18.53
CA LYS A 141 -12.82 -4.32 -17.49
C LYS A 141 -14.33 -4.45 -17.31
N SER A 142 -14.80 -4.58 -16.08
CA SER A 142 -16.24 -4.56 -15.81
C SER A 142 -16.79 -3.14 -15.93
N GLU A 143 -17.89 -2.98 -16.68
CA GLU A 143 -18.62 -1.70 -16.82
C GLU A 143 -19.76 -1.55 -15.78
N VAL A 144 -20.08 -2.59 -15.00
CA VAL A 144 -21.32 -2.68 -14.22
C VAL A 144 -21.08 -2.84 -12.72
N ARG A 145 -21.67 -1.92 -11.93
CA ARG A 145 -21.90 -2.07 -10.49
C ARG A 145 -23.09 -3.02 -10.28
N SER A 146 -22.89 -4.25 -9.83
CA SER A 146 -24.03 -5.08 -9.39
C SER A 146 -24.47 -4.63 -8.00
N GLU A 147 -25.71 -4.14 -7.90
CA GLU A 147 -26.30 -3.58 -6.67
C GLU A 147 -26.93 -4.66 -5.76
N HIS A 148 -26.69 -5.95 -6.01
CA HIS A 148 -27.36 -7.06 -5.34
C HIS A 148 -26.40 -8.11 -4.75
N GLU A 149 -25.49 -7.74 -3.85
CA GLU A 149 -24.81 -8.71 -2.99
C GLU A 149 -24.67 -8.17 -1.55
N GLU A 150 -25.82 -8.06 -0.88
CA GLU A 150 -25.96 -7.78 0.54
C GLU A 150 -25.85 -9.10 1.34
N SER A 151 -24.66 -9.71 1.38
CA SER A 151 -24.32 -10.72 2.39
C SER A 151 -22.80 -10.89 2.51
N LEU A 152 -22.24 -10.30 3.57
CA LEU A 152 -20.85 -10.37 4.05
C LEU A 152 -19.72 -10.04 3.05
N SER A 153 -19.06 -8.91 3.28
CA SER A 153 -17.83 -8.46 2.60
C SER A 153 -18.03 -8.12 1.12
N ALA A 154 -18.50 -6.90 0.83
CA ALA A 154 -18.56 -6.34 -0.53
C ALA A 154 -17.24 -6.59 -1.30
N PRO A 155 -17.23 -7.42 -2.36
CA PRO A 155 -16.02 -7.73 -3.11
C PRO A 155 -15.66 -6.57 -4.07
N CYS A 156 -14.41 -6.54 -4.55
CA CYS A 156 -13.99 -5.67 -5.67
C CYS A 156 -14.79 -5.84 -6.97
N SER A 157 -15.74 -6.78 -7.04
CA SER A 157 -16.52 -7.17 -8.23
C SER A 157 -17.44 -6.09 -8.82
N GLY A 158 -17.60 -4.92 -8.19
CA GLY A 158 -18.55 -3.89 -8.62
C GLY A 158 -17.97 -2.50 -8.87
N ARG A 159 -16.64 -2.31 -8.85
CA ARG A 159 -16.06 -0.99 -9.15
C ARG A 159 -15.95 -0.80 -10.66
N PRO A 160 -16.39 0.36 -11.21
CA PRO A 160 -16.18 0.70 -12.60
C PRO A 160 -14.67 0.65 -12.92
N GLY A 161 -14.28 -0.18 -13.88
CA GLY A 161 -12.89 -0.29 -14.33
C GLY A 161 -12.05 -1.39 -13.67
N CYS A 162 -12.58 -2.16 -12.71
CA CYS A 162 -11.91 -3.36 -12.20
C CYS A 162 -11.88 -4.46 -13.28
N ARG A 163 -10.72 -5.07 -13.53
CA ARG A 163 -10.58 -6.20 -14.46
C ARG A 163 -10.71 -7.54 -13.76
N VAL A 164 -10.37 -7.63 -12.47
CA VAL A 164 -10.62 -8.84 -11.69
C VAL A 164 -12.11 -8.98 -11.41
N ASN A 165 -12.85 -9.55 -12.36
CA ASN A 165 -14.17 -10.06 -12.10
C ASN A 165 -14.02 -11.21 -11.07
N CYS A 166 -14.82 -11.22 -10.01
CA CYS A 166 -14.70 -12.20 -8.92
C CYS A 166 -14.91 -13.67 -9.34
N GLY A 167 -15.16 -13.93 -10.63
CA GLY A 167 -15.11 -15.23 -11.26
C GLY A 167 -14.30 -15.18 -12.55
N VAL A 168 -12.97 -15.12 -12.46
CA VAL A 168 -12.12 -15.57 -13.57
C VAL A 168 -12.45 -17.06 -13.73
N ALA A 169 -13.29 -17.37 -14.71
CA ALA A 169 -13.47 -18.73 -15.17
C ALA A 169 -12.09 -19.20 -15.63
N ILE A 170 -11.61 -20.27 -15.00
CA ILE A 170 -10.32 -20.91 -15.33
C ILE A 170 -10.31 -21.39 -16.81
N ASP A 171 -11.47 -21.37 -17.48
CA ASP A 171 -11.67 -21.77 -18.87
C ASP A 171 -10.93 -20.89 -19.91
N ASP A 172 -10.62 -19.62 -19.63
CA ASP A 172 -9.91 -18.75 -20.59
C ASP A 172 -8.39 -18.99 -20.64
N VAL A 173 -7.81 -19.71 -19.66
CA VAL A 173 -6.38 -20.07 -19.65
C VAL A 173 -6.11 -21.35 -20.46
N ALA A 174 -7.15 -22.07 -20.89
CA ALA A 174 -7.04 -23.33 -21.61
C ALA A 174 -6.89 -23.19 -23.16
N SER A 175 -6.78 -21.97 -23.70
CA SER A 175 -6.67 -21.72 -25.16
C SER A 175 -5.36 -21.09 -25.64
N ALA A 176 -4.26 -21.23 -24.88
CA ALA A 176 -2.91 -20.86 -25.33
C ALA A 176 -1.96 -22.06 -25.32
#